data_AF-A0A919F846-F1
#
_entry.id   AF-A0A919F846-F1
#
_cell.length_a   1.000
_cell.length_b   1.000
_cell.length_c   1.000
_cell.angle_alpha   90.00
_cell.angle_beta   90.00
_cell.angle_gamma   90.00
#
_symmetry.space_group_name_H-M   'P 1'
#
loop_
_entity.id
_entity.type
_entity.pdbx_description
1 polymer ?
#
loop_
_entity_poly.entity_id
_entity_poly.type
_entity_poly.pdbx_seq_one_letter_code
_entity_poly.pdbx_strand_id
1 'polypeptide(L)'
;MTTTRNARSHTDDHDDRGFQAQASRFSRKLGESAEQVWLAGLGAFGRAQSEGSRLFESLVKEGATYQREGKRRAESGADAMRDQVEAGLGQARESWHRLGKAFDERVKGVLHALQVPDRAEVENLRAEVESLKAQLHAAQVRARRAGRSSRARSTPADHRTPPQAPPSPGE
;
A
#
# COMPACT_ATOMS: atom_id res chain seq x y z
N MET A 1 34.83 -62.49 -17.38
CA MET A 1 35.51 -61.72 -16.32
C MET A 1 35.96 -60.39 -16.90
N THR A 2 35.42 -59.31 -16.34
CA THR A 2 35.49 -57.95 -16.86
C THR A 2 36.74 -57.24 -16.36
N THR A 3 37.46 -56.56 -17.23
CA THR A 3 38.32 -55.43 -16.87
C THR A 3 38.43 -54.51 -18.07
N THR A 4 38.14 -53.23 -17.89
CA THR A 4 39.06 -52.11 -18.15
C THR A 4 38.32 -50.77 -18.13
N ARG A 5 38.61 -50.00 -17.07
CA ARG A 5 39.07 -48.60 -17.07
C ARG A 5 38.06 -47.47 -17.38
N ASN A 6 37.69 -46.82 -16.28
CA ASN A 6 37.23 -45.44 -16.16
C ASN A 6 38.22 -44.45 -16.82
N ALA A 7 37.73 -43.56 -17.68
CA ALA A 7 38.50 -42.47 -18.22
C ALA A 7 37.62 -41.24 -18.50
N ARG A 8 38.18 -40.08 -18.11
CA ARG A 8 37.93 -38.72 -18.61
C ARG A 8 36.94 -37.86 -17.81
N SER A 9 37.47 -37.26 -16.75
CA SER A 9 37.13 -35.92 -16.30
C SER A 9 38.01 -34.91 -17.06
N HIS A 10 37.56 -34.38 -18.20
CA HIS A 10 38.19 -33.23 -18.84
C HIS A 10 37.28 -32.66 -19.93
N THR A 11 36.56 -31.57 -19.61
CA THR A 11 36.13 -30.45 -20.51
C THR A 11 34.88 -29.79 -19.93
N ASP A 12 35.03 -28.74 -19.10
CA ASP A 12 33.97 -27.74 -18.82
C ASP A 12 34.54 -26.49 -18.07
N ASP A 13 35.80 -26.11 -18.33
CA ASP A 13 36.50 -25.05 -17.56
C ASP A 13 36.95 -23.87 -18.45
N HIS A 14 36.59 -23.90 -19.74
CA HIS A 14 37.06 -22.92 -20.74
C HIS A 14 36.01 -21.87 -21.12
N ASP A 15 34.71 -22.16 -21.01
CA ASP A 15 33.65 -21.21 -21.37
C ASP A 15 33.35 -20.21 -20.23
N ASP A 16 33.41 -20.63 -18.97
CA ASP A 16 33.14 -19.76 -17.80
C ASP A 16 34.19 -18.66 -17.62
N ARG A 17 35.46 -18.95 -17.93
CA ARG A 17 36.56 -17.97 -17.84
C ARG A 17 36.46 -16.87 -18.89
N GLY A 18 35.95 -17.19 -20.09
CA GLY A 18 35.71 -16.21 -21.16
C GLY A 18 34.58 -15.24 -20.79
N PHE A 19 33.48 -15.78 -20.26
CA PHE A 19 32.34 -14.98 -19.82
C PHE A 19 32.69 -14.08 -18.61
N GLN A 20 33.41 -14.59 -17.61
CA GLN A 20 33.88 -13.77 -16.49
C GLN A 20 34.86 -12.67 -16.93
N ALA A 21 35.76 -12.95 -17.87
CA ALA A 21 36.67 -11.93 -18.41
C ALA A 21 35.91 -10.85 -19.21
N GLN A 22 34.81 -11.20 -19.87
CA GLN A 22 33.96 -10.25 -20.58
C GLN A 22 33.09 -9.43 -19.62
N ALA A 23 32.51 -10.07 -18.60
CA ALA A 23 31.73 -9.43 -17.54
C ALA A 23 32.56 -8.43 -16.72
N SER A 24 33.81 -8.78 -16.38
CA SER A 24 34.72 -7.89 -15.66
C SER A 24 35.16 -6.68 -16.49
N ARG A 25 35.36 -6.83 -17.81
CA ARG A 25 35.59 -5.68 -18.70
C ARG A 25 34.36 -4.80 -18.87
N PHE A 26 33.17 -5.40 -18.96
CA PHE A 26 31.90 -4.66 -19.05
C PHE A 26 31.61 -3.89 -17.76
N SER A 27 31.80 -4.52 -16.60
CA SER A 27 31.65 -3.89 -15.28
C SER A 27 32.63 -2.72 -15.09
N ARG A 28 33.88 -2.85 -15.57
CA ARG A 28 34.86 -1.75 -15.50
C ARG A 28 34.49 -0.55 -16.39
N LYS A 29 33.98 -0.81 -17.61
CA LYS A 29 33.46 0.25 -18.50
C LYS A 29 32.21 0.92 -17.94
N LEU A 30 31.32 0.16 -17.30
CA LEU A 30 30.14 0.71 -16.61
C LEU A 30 30.55 1.55 -15.40
N GLY A 31 31.53 1.12 -14.62
CA GLY A 31 32.07 1.90 -13.50
C GLY A 31 32.66 3.24 -13.93
N GLU A 32 33.47 3.23 -15.00
CA GLU A 32 34.05 4.45 -15.58
C GLU A 32 32.98 5.40 -16.14
N SER A 33 31.95 4.85 -16.79
CA SER A 33 30.83 5.65 -17.30
C SER A 33 29.96 6.21 -16.17
N ALA A 34 29.75 5.44 -15.10
CA ALA A 34 28.99 5.87 -13.92
C ALA A 34 29.72 6.99 -13.16
N GLU A 35 31.05 6.91 -13.05
CA GLU A 35 31.88 7.95 -12.46
C GLU A 35 31.82 9.26 -13.27
N GLN A 36 31.88 9.16 -14.60
CA GLN A 36 31.74 10.33 -15.48
C GLN A 36 30.35 10.97 -15.36
N VAL A 37 29.28 10.18 -15.33
CA VAL A 37 27.91 10.69 -15.12
C VAL A 37 27.78 11.34 -13.75
N TRP A 38 28.39 10.77 -12.71
CA TRP A 38 28.38 11.34 -11.37
C TRP A 38 29.10 12.69 -11.30
N LEU A 39 30.31 12.77 -11.87
CA LEU A 39 31.09 14.01 -11.93
C LEU A 39 30.40 15.08 -12.78
N ALA A 40 29.79 14.69 -13.90
CA ALA A 40 28.98 15.59 -14.73
C ALA A 40 27.75 16.09 -13.96
N GLY A 41 27.10 15.23 -13.18
CA GLY A 41 26.00 15.60 -12.30
C GLY A 41 26.41 16.60 -11.22
N LEU A 42 27.55 16.38 -10.56
CA LEU A 42 28.11 17.31 -9.58
C LEU A 42 28.49 18.65 -10.21
N GLY A 43 29.10 18.63 -11.40
CA GLY A 43 29.47 19.84 -12.16
C GLY A 43 28.26 20.64 -12.62
N ALA A 44 27.21 19.97 -13.12
CA ALA A 44 25.96 20.61 -13.51
C ALA A 44 25.22 21.21 -12.31
N PHE A 45 25.20 20.52 -11.16
CA PHE A 45 24.61 21.04 -9.92
C PHE A 45 25.36 22.27 -9.40
N GLY A 46 26.70 22.24 -9.41
CA GLY A 46 27.53 23.40 -9.08
C GLY A 46 27.29 24.58 -10.02
N ARG A 47 27.19 24.32 -11.33
CA ARG A 47 26.86 25.34 -12.33
C ARG A 47 25.47 25.94 -12.09
N ALA A 48 24.48 25.10 -11.82
CA ALA A 48 23.11 25.52 -11.50
C ALA A 48 23.04 26.35 -10.21
N GLN A 49 23.86 26.09 -9.18
CA GLN A 49 23.97 26.99 -8.02
C GLN A 49 24.59 28.34 -8.39
N SER A 50 25.69 28.35 -9.15
CA SER A 50 26.43 29.57 -9.47
C SER A 50 25.68 30.49 -10.46
N GLU A 51 24.95 29.91 -11.41
CA GLU A 51 24.20 30.64 -12.44
C GLU A 51 22.70 30.76 -12.09
N GLY A 52 22.21 29.96 -11.13
CA GLY A 52 20.79 29.87 -10.78
C GLY A 52 20.20 31.14 -10.21
N SER A 53 20.94 31.88 -9.37
CA SER A 53 20.45 33.15 -8.83
C SER A 53 20.28 34.22 -9.91
N ARG A 54 21.18 34.28 -10.90
CA ARG A 54 21.09 35.24 -12.02
C ARG A 54 19.96 34.88 -12.98
N LEU A 55 19.78 33.59 -13.27
CA LEU A 55 18.64 33.11 -14.06
C LEU A 55 17.32 33.38 -13.34
N PHE A 56 17.25 33.11 -12.04
CA PHE A 56 16.09 33.43 -11.22
C PHE A 56 15.79 34.93 -11.23
N GLU A 57 16.78 35.79 -11.00
CA GLU A 57 16.61 37.25 -11.08
C GLU A 57 16.15 37.72 -12.46
N SER A 58 16.69 37.15 -13.55
CA SER A 58 16.22 37.44 -14.92
C SER A 58 14.77 37.03 -15.12
N LEU A 59 14.42 35.80 -14.72
CA LEU A 59 13.06 35.27 -14.82
C LEU A 59 12.07 36.06 -13.95
N VAL A 60 12.49 36.51 -12.77
CA VAL A 60 11.68 37.37 -11.89
C VAL A 60 11.46 38.75 -12.53
N LYS A 61 12.51 39.34 -13.12
CA LYS A 61 12.41 40.62 -13.82
C LYS A 61 11.49 40.53 -15.04
N GLU A 62 11.63 39.48 -15.84
CA GLU A 62 10.76 39.17 -16.97
C GLU A 62 9.32 38.94 -16.51
N GLY A 63 9.10 38.14 -15.47
CA GLY A 63 7.79 37.93 -14.86
C GLY A 63 7.15 39.22 -14.37
N ALA A 64 7.92 40.12 -13.75
CA ALA A 64 7.45 41.43 -13.32
C ALA A 64 7.09 42.35 -14.50
N THR A 65 7.78 42.23 -15.64
CA THR A 65 7.38 42.93 -16.87
C THR A 65 6.11 42.35 -17.47
N TYR A 66 5.98 41.01 -17.54
CA TYR A 66 4.77 40.33 -18.00
C TYR A 66 3.56 40.64 -17.13
N GLN A 67 3.70 40.73 -15.82
CA GLN A 67 2.61 41.10 -14.92
C GLN A 67 2.18 42.55 -15.13
N ARG A 68 3.12 43.48 -15.30
CA ARG A 68 2.82 44.89 -15.58
C ARG A 68 2.12 45.06 -16.93
N GLU A 69 2.58 44.36 -17.95
CA GLU A 69 1.95 44.34 -19.26
C GLU A 69 0.58 43.65 -19.24
N GLY A 70 0.46 42.53 -18.53
CA GLY A 70 -0.79 41.80 -18.33
C GLY A 70 -1.82 42.63 -17.56
N LYS A 71 -1.39 43.38 -16.53
CA LYS A 71 -2.23 44.33 -15.80
C LYS A 71 -2.71 45.46 -16.69
N ARG A 72 -1.83 46.06 -17.51
CA ARG A 72 -2.21 47.09 -18.49
C ARG A 72 -3.19 46.56 -19.55
N ARG A 73 -2.97 45.34 -20.06
CA ARG A 73 -3.87 44.69 -21.02
C ARG A 73 -5.22 44.35 -20.38
N ALA A 74 -5.23 43.87 -19.14
CA ALA A 74 -6.44 43.60 -18.36
C ALA A 74 -7.22 44.89 -18.07
N GLU A 75 -6.55 46.01 -17.76
CA GLU A 75 -7.17 47.32 -17.58
C GLU A 75 -7.79 47.85 -18.90
N SER A 76 -7.23 47.48 -20.07
CA SER A 76 -7.73 47.91 -21.39
C SER A 76 -8.72 46.97 -22.08
N GLY A 77 -8.91 45.74 -21.59
CA GLY A 77 -9.67 44.69 -22.26
C GLY A 77 -10.40 43.73 -21.30
N ALA A 78 -10.78 44.25 -20.13
CA ALA A 78 -11.24 43.46 -18.98
C ALA A 78 -12.40 42.51 -19.29
N ASP A 79 -13.41 42.96 -20.04
CA ASP A 79 -14.66 42.21 -20.13
C ASP A 79 -14.56 40.99 -21.08
N ALA A 80 -13.97 41.14 -22.26
CA ALA A 80 -13.87 40.04 -23.23
C ALA A 80 -12.80 38.99 -22.86
N MET A 81 -11.72 39.39 -22.19
CA MET A 81 -10.70 38.43 -21.71
C MET A 81 -11.15 37.70 -20.44
N ARG A 82 -11.96 38.34 -19.59
CA ARG A 82 -12.46 37.71 -18.37
C ARG A 82 -13.28 36.46 -18.67
N ASP A 83 -14.17 36.51 -19.66
CA ASP A 83 -15.00 35.36 -20.04
C ASP A 83 -14.14 34.19 -20.57
N GLN A 84 -13.10 34.48 -21.35
CA GLN A 84 -12.18 33.46 -21.86
C GLN A 84 -11.30 32.86 -20.76
N VAL A 85 -10.84 33.69 -19.82
CA VAL A 85 -10.06 33.23 -18.66
C VAL A 85 -10.94 32.42 -17.73
N GLU A 86 -12.18 32.83 -17.46
CA GLU A 86 -13.11 32.06 -16.63
C GLU A 86 -13.45 30.69 -17.27
N ALA A 87 -13.66 30.65 -18.59
CA ALA A 87 -13.85 29.40 -19.33
C ALA A 87 -12.60 28.50 -19.29
N GLY A 88 -11.41 29.07 -19.54
CA GLY A 88 -10.14 28.35 -19.48
C GLY A 88 -9.81 27.84 -18.07
N LEU A 89 -10.13 28.62 -17.04
CA LEU A 89 -9.94 28.24 -15.63
C LEU A 89 -10.92 27.12 -15.23
N GLY A 90 -12.13 27.11 -15.79
CA GLY A 90 -13.09 26.01 -15.65
C GLY A 90 -12.54 24.69 -16.21
N GLN A 91 -12.03 24.70 -17.44
CA GLN A 91 -11.43 23.53 -18.08
C GLN A 91 -10.15 23.07 -17.38
N ALA A 92 -9.34 24.01 -16.90
CA ALA A 92 -8.14 23.71 -16.11
C ALA A 92 -8.48 23.08 -14.77
N ARG A 93 -9.53 23.56 -14.07
CA ARG A 93 -10.02 22.97 -12.82
C ARG A 93 -10.54 21.55 -13.03
N GLU A 94 -11.25 21.30 -14.12
CA GLU A 94 -11.74 19.97 -14.45
C GLU A 94 -10.58 19.01 -14.76
N SER A 95 -9.59 19.48 -15.54
CA SER A 95 -8.38 18.72 -15.84
C SER A 95 -7.56 18.45 -14.57
N TRP A 96 -7.44 19.42 -13.67
CA TRP A 96 -6.80 19.27 -12.36
C TRP A 96 -7.53 18.26 -11.47
N HIS A 97 -8.86 18.25 -11.49
CA HIS A 97 -9.65 17.26 -10.76
C HIS A 97 -9.40 15.83 -11.29
N ARG A 98 -9.31 15.66 -12.62
CA ARG A 98 -8.96 14.36 -13.23
C ARG A 98 -7.55 13.91 -12.86
N LEU A 99 -6.58 14.83 -12.86
CA LEU A 99 -5.21 14.55 -12.39
C LEU A 99 -5.17 14.20 -10.91
N GLY A 100 -5.96 14.89 -10.08
CA GLY A 100 -6.11 14.58 -8.66
C GLY A 100 -6.64 13.18 -8.42
N LYS A 101 -7.62 12.72 -9.23
CA LYS A 101 -8.11 11.35 -9.19
C LYS A 101 -7.05 10.33 -9.59
N ALA A 102 -6.35 10.55 -10.71
CA ALA A 102 -5.29 9.64 -11.15
C ALA A 102 -4.12 9.57 -10.15
N PHE A 103 -3.80 10.69 -9.49
CA PHE A 103 -2.81 10.73 -8.42
C PHE A 103 -3.28 9.93 -7.20
N ASP A 104 -4.52 10.12 -6.75
CA ASP A 104 -5.09 9.38 -5.62
C ASP A 104 -5.11 7.86 -5.90
N GLU A 105 -5.49 7.44 -7.11
CA GLU A 105 -5.42 6.03 -7.54
C GLU A 105 -3.98 5.50 -7.52
N ARG A 106 -3.00 6.29 -7.97
CA ARG A 106 -1.58 5.91 -7.93
C ARG A 106 -1.09 5.79 -6.49
N VAL A 107 -1.43 6.73 -5.63
CA VAL A 107 -1.07 6.73 -4.20
C VAL A 107 -1.68 5.52 -3.50
N LYS A 108 -2.97 5.24 -3.75
CA LYS A 108 -3.65 4.03 -3.25
C LYS A 108 -2.94 2.76 -3.71
N GLY A 109 -2.56 2.69 -4.99
CA GLY A 109 -1.81 1.54 -5.52
C GLY A 109 -0.45 1.33 -4.84
N VAL A 110 0.28 2.41 -4.55
CA VAL A 110 1.56 2.33 -3.82
C VAL A 110 1.36 1.92 -2.36
N LEU A 111 0.35 2.50 -1.68
CA LEU A 111 0.03 2.15 -0.29
C LEU A 111 -0.39 0.69 -0.16
N HIS A 112 -1.21 0.19 -1.09
CA HIS A 112 -1.60 -1.22 -1.14
C HIS A 112 -0.39 -2.14 -1.42
N ALA A 113 0.53 -1.73 -2.31
CA ALA A 113 1.78 -2.48 -2.55
C ALA A 113 2.70 -2.51 -1.31
N LEU A 114 2.64 -1.48 -0.46
CA LEU A 114 3.31 -1.42 0.84
C LEU A 114 2.51 -2.11 1.97
N GLN A 115 1.43 -2.81 1.64
CA GLN A 115 0.51 -3.46 2.59
C GLN A 115 -0.06 -2.52 3.66
N VAL A 116 -0.23 -1.24 3.32
CA VAL A 116 -0.92 -0.28 4.19
C VAL A 116 -2.43 -0.38 3.89
N PRO A 117 -3.25 -0.91 4.82
CA PRO A 117 -4.68 -1.07 4.59
C PRO A 117 -5.37 0.29 4.51
N ASP A 118 -6.37 0.39 3.62
CA ASP A 118 -7.15 1.62 3.50
C ASP A 118 -8.22 1.74 4.59
N ARG A 119 -8.79 2.93 4.74
CA ARG A 119 -9.75 3.21 5.81
C ARG A 119 -11.04 2.38 5.68
N ALA A 120 -11.53 2.18 4.47
CA ALA A 120 -12.76 1.42 4.22
C ALA A 120 -12.54 -0.06 4.53
N GLU A 121 -11.38 -0.62 4.18
CA GLU A 121 -10.98 -1.97 4.57
C GLU A 121 -10.93 -2.14 6.09
N VAL A 122 -10.31 -1.19 6.81
CA VAL A 122 -10.25 -1.20 8.28
C VAL A 122 -11.66 -1.11 8.89
N GLU A 123 -12.53 -0.29 8.34
CA GLU A 123 -13.92 -0.16 8.80
C GLU A 123 -14.73 -1.44 8.55
N ASN A 124 -14.57 -2.08 7.39
CA ASN A 124 -15.22 -3.35 7.08
C ASN A 124 -14.74 -4.47 8.02
N LEU A 125 -13.43 -4.60 8.23
CA LEU A 125 -12.85 -5.54 9.18
C LEU A 125 -13.34 -5.31 10.62
N ARG A 126 -13.51 -4.05 11.05
CA ARG A 126 -14.08 -3.74 12.37
C ARG A 126 -15.52 -4.24 12.50
N ALA A 127 -16.35 -4.02 11.48
CA ALA A 127 -17.73 -4.49 11.47
C ALA A 127 -17.82 -6.03 11.50
N GLU A 128 -16.98 -6.71 10.73
CA GLU A 128 -16.89 -8.17 10.75
C GLU A 128 -16.45 -8.70 12.13
N VAL A 129 -15.45 -8.08 12.74
CA VAL A 129 -14.98 -8.45 14.10
C VAL A 129 -16.09 -8.26 15.14
N GLU A 130 -16.88 -7.19 15.05
CA GLU A 130 -18.00 -6.96 15.97
C GLU A 130 -19.08 -8.03 15.82
N SER A 131 -19.44 -8.38 14.58
CA SER A 131 -20.38 -9.47 14.28
C SER A 131 -19.88 -10.82 14.83
N LEU A 132 -18.60 -11.16 14.59
CA LEU A 132 -18.01 -12.39 15.10
C LEU A 132 -17.99 -12.42 16.64
N LYS A 133 -17.64 -11.31 17.29
CA LYS A 133 -17.69 -11.19 18.76
C LYS A 133 -19.10 -11.41 19.31
N ALA A 134 -20.12 -10.84 18.64
CA ALA A 134 -21.52 -11.03 19.03
C ALA A 134 -21.94 -12.51 18.91
N GLN A 135 -21.57 -13.17 17.81
CA GLN A 135 -21.86 -14.60 17.59
C GLN A 135 -21.15 -15.49 18.62
N LEU A 136 -19.87 -15.22 18.92
CA LEU A 136 -19.11 -15.95 19.92
C LEU A 136 -19.72 -15.79 21.32
N HIS A 137 -20.09 -14.56 21.70
CA HIS A 137 -20.74 -14.30 22.98
C HIS A 137 -22.09 -15.03 23.08
N ALA A 138 -22.90 -15.00 22.03
CA ALA A 138 -24.16 -15.73 21.98
C ALA A 138 -23.95 -17.25 22.11
N ALA A 139 -22.96 -17.82 21.41
CA ALA A 139 -22.60 -19.23 21.50
C ALA A 139 -22.11 -19.61 22.92
N GLN A 140 -21.26 -18.79 23.54
CA GLN A 140 -20.80 -19.01 24.91
C GLN A 140 -21.94 -18.95 25.92
N VAL A 141 -22.87 -17.99 25.81
CA VAL A 141 -24.05 -17.92 26.67
C VAL A 141 -24.92 -19.17 26.52
N ARG A 142 -25.12 -19.65 25.29
CA ARG A 142 -25.86 -20.89 25.02
C ARG A 142 -25.18 -22.10 25.65
N ALA A 143 -23.86 -22.24 25.49
CA ALA A 143 -23.09 -23.33 26.09
C ALA A 143 -23.13 -23.32 27.63
N ARG A 144 -23.01 -22.15 28.27
CA ARG A 144 -23.11 -22.00 29.73
C ARG A 144 -24.50 -22.34 30.26
N ARG A 145 -25.57 -21.99 29.53
CA ARG A 145 -26.95 -22.37 29.88
C ARG A 145 -27.17 -23.87 29.77
N ALA A 146 -26.63 -24.52 28.74
CA ALA A 146 -26.71 -25.97 28.56
C ALA A 146 -25.99 -26.73 29.70
N GLY A 147 -24.79 -26.31 30.09
CA GLY A 147 -24.04 -26.93 31.19
C GLY A 147 -24.67 -26.73 32.58
N ARG A 148 -25.41 -25.63 32.78
CA ARG A 148 -26.12 -25.37 34.04
C ARG A 148 -27.42 -26.17 34.16
N SER A 149 -28.08 -26.46 33.02
CA SER A 149 -29.24 -27.34 32.94
C SER A 149 -28.88 -28.82 33.22
N SER A 150 -27.73 -29.29 32.73
CA SER A 150 -27.26 -30.65 33.02
C SER A 150 -26.84 -30.84 34.48
N ARG A 151 -26.20 -29.84 35.11
CA ARG A 151 -25.84 -29.86 36.54
C ARG A 151 -27.06 -29.86 37.46
N ALA A 152 -28.15 -29.20 37.08
CA ALA A 152 -29.40 -29.17 37.85
C ALA A 152 -30.19 -30.49 37.78
N ARG A 153 -29.95 -31.33 36.76
CA ARG A 153 -30.61 -32.63 36.58
C ARG A 153 -29.90 -33.77 37.34
N SER A 154 -28.74 -33.52 37.93
CA SER A 154 -28.02 -34.46 38.79
C SER A 154 -28.19 -34.08 40.26
N THR A 155 -29.43 -34.08 40.76
CA THR A 155 -29.66 -34.24 42.20
C THR A 155 -29.89 -35.72 42.48
N PRO A 156 -29.23 -36.32 43.49
CA PRO A 156 -29.36 -37.75 43.75
C PRO A 156 -30.79 -38.03 44.23
N ALA A 157 -31.43 -39.01 43.60
CA ALA A 157 -32.77 -39.46 43.93
C ALA A 157 -32.83 -39.91 45.40
N ASP A 158 -33.66 -39.22 46.18
CA ASP A 158 -34.03 -39.61 47.55
C ASP A 158 -34.87 -40.89 47.48
N HIS A 159 -34.40 -41.92 48.17
CA HIS A 159 -34.96 -43.25 48.22
C HIS A 159 -36.10 -43.24 49.24
N ARG A 160 -37.34 -43.07 48.77
CA ARG A 160 -38.53 -43.30 49.61
C ARG A 160 -39.15 -44.66 49.32
N THR A 161 -39.02 -45.53 50.31
CA THR A 161 -39.71 -46.82 50.49
C THR A 161 -41.24 -46.66 50.38
N PRO A 162 -41.99 -47.61 49.79
CA PRO A 162 -43.45 -47.51 49.69
C PRO A 162 -44.13 -47.74 51.06
N PRO A 163 -45.26 -47.07 51.36
CA PRO A 163 -46.00 -47.29 52.60
C PRO A 163 -46.83 -48.57 52.52
N GLN A 164 -46.75 -49.37 53.59
CA GLN A 164 -47.57 -50.55 53.83
C GLN A 164 -49.00 -50.14 54.21
N ALA A 165 -50.01 -50.80 53.63
CA ALA A 165 -51.43 -50.61 53.95
C ALA A 165 -51.82 -51.33 55.27
N PRO A 166 -52.65 -50.73 56.14
CA PRO A 166 -53.24 -51.47 57.27
C PRO A 166 -54.51 -52.25 56.84
N PRO A 167 -54.87 -53.33 57.54
CA PRO A 167 -56.00 -54.20 57.19
C PRO A 167 -57.37 -53.67 57.65
N SER A 168 -58.40 -54.29 57.06
CA SER A 168 -59.86 -54.14 57.09
C SER A 168 -60.59 -53.84 58.41
N PRO A 169 -61.87 -53.39 58.33
CA PRO A 169 -62.65 -52.87 59.47
C PRO A 169 -63.38 -53.98 60.25
N GLY A 170 -63.54 -53.75 61.56
CA GLY A 170 -64.42 -54.51 62.44
C GLY A 170 -65.33 -53.57 63.22
N GLU A 171 -66.61 -53.96 63.28
CA GLU A 171 -67.78 -53.41 64.00
C GLU A 171 -68.48 -52.17 63.43
#